data_AF-A0A7K0M5D9-F1
#
_entry.id   AF-A0A7K0M5D9-F1
#
_cell.length_a   1.000
_cell.length_b   1.000
_cell.length_c   1.000
_cell.angle_alpha   90.00
_cell.angle_beta   90.00
_cell.angle_gamma   90.00
#
_symmetry.space_group_name_H-M   'P 1'
#
loop_
_entity.id
_entity.type
_entity.pdbx_description
1 polymer ?
#
loop_
_entity_poly.entity_id
_entity_poly.type
_entity_poly.pdbx_seq_one_letter_code
_entity_poly.pdbx_strand_id
1 'polypeptide(L)'
;MNTRTVRPAGLARGLVAAMLVSILIGACAESEAGTTASKSSNNRATATAQETPPPSEQPKSKLDWTDCDVGRNTQCATLQVPLDWAEPTGPKIGLALVRVLATGDRIGSLIGNPGGPGGSGLEFLAADPFSEALTRRFDTVSWDPRGVGKSTPVSCNESVPDLLALDPDPDTAAEQAALDQAAEAISTDCADSDLSLLEHISTAEVAKDLEAIRVALGDEPLNYIGFSYGTQIGQTYAEMYPKKIRSMVLDGVVDPSLGYTEFLLGQTAAFDASFEENVKRCEQAGPEECGVRDLGAAYDQVHSMVEQEPLGSGDSVLGPGELATAAIMTGYYEDGW
;
A
#
# COMPACT_ATOMS: atom_id res chain seq x y z
N MET A 1 -28.87 -50.58 -14.16
CA MET A 1 -28.79 -49.27 -14.83
C MET A 1 -29.01 -48.21 -13.77
N ASN A 2 -27.91 -47.63 -13.25
CA ASN A 2 -27.93 -46.68 -12.13
C ASN A 2 -27.66 -45.28 -12.71
N THR A 3 -28.63 -44.39 -12.63
CA THR A 3 -28.53 -42.98 -13.05
C THR A 3 -27.97 -42.15 -11.90
N ARG A 4 -26.67 -41.80 -11.97
CA ARG A 4 -26.08 -40.73 -11.16
C ARG A 4 -26.19 -39.41 -11.92
N THR A 5 -27.07 -38.53 -11.47
CA THR A 5 -27.09 -37.11 -11.85
C THR A 5 -25.91 -36.40 -11.19
N VAL A 6 -24.95 -35.94 -11.99
CA VAL A 6 -23.88 -35.04 -11.56
C VAL A 6 -24.44 -33.61 -11.57
N ARG A 7 -24.39 -32.93 -10.41
CA ARG A 7 -24.65 -31.49 -10.31
C ARG A 7 -23.42 -30.75 -10.85
N PRO A 8 -23.57 -29.66 -11.63
CA PRO A 8 -22.43 -28.81 -11.96
C PRO A 8 -21.99 -28.07 -10.70
N ALA A 9 -20.70 -28.15 -10.38
CA ALA A 9 -20.07 -27.28 -9.41
C ALA A 9 -20.11 -25.85 -9.96
N GLY A 10 -20.66 -24.92 -9.19
CA GLY A 10 -20.65 -23.51 -9.55
C GLY A 10 -19.23 -22.98 -9.52
N LEU A 11 -18.80 -22.35 -10.62
CA LEU A 11 -17.62 -21.48 -10.62
C LEU A 11 -17.88 -20.37 -9.59
N ALA A 12 -17.14 -20.40 -8.49
CA ALA A 12 -16.94 -19.21 -7.68
C ALA A 12 -16.10 -18.25 -8.52
N ARG A 13 -16.74 -17.22 -9.07
CA ARG A 13 -16.04 -16.06 -9.63
C ARG A 13 -15.37 -15.35 -8.46
N GLY A 14 -14.09 -15.63 -8.21
CA GLY A 14 -13.25 -14.79 -7.38
C GLY A 14 -13.15 -13.42 -8.04
N LEU A 15 -13.65 -12.39 -7.36
CA LEU A 15 -13.27 -11.02 -7.71
C LEU A 15 -11.80 -10.87 -7.35
N VAL A 16 -10.94 -10.81 -8.36
CA VAL A 16 -9.56 -10.33 -8.20
C VAL A 16 -9.67 -8.85 -7.88
N ALA A 17 -9.50 -8.49 -6.61
CA ALA A 17 -9.31 -7.11 -6.22
C ALA A 17 -7.93 -6.71 -6.72
N ALA A 18 -7.87 -5.94 -7.80
CA ALA A 18 -6.65 -5.32 -8.28
C ALA A 18 -6.20 -4.29 -7.23
N MET A 19 -5.40 -4.72 -6.26
CA MET A 19 -4.58 -3.79 -5.49
C MET A 19 -3.54 -3.24 -6.46
N LEU A 20 -3.71 -2.00 -6.90
CA LEU A 20 -2.65 -1.24 -7.55
C LEU A 20 -1.54 -1.05 -6.51
N VAL A 21 -0.59 -1.98 -6.49
CA VAL A 21 0.65 -1.84 -5.72
C VAL A 21 1.54 -0.88 -6.50
N SER A 22 1.36 0.41 -6.26
CA SER A 22 2.26 1.45 -6.76
C SER A 22 3.53 1.48 -5.91
N ILE A 23 4.44 0.52 -6.11
CA ILE A 23 5.80 0.57 -5.57
C ILE A 23 6.79 0.40 -6.72
N LEU A 24 6.77 1.33 -7.67
CA LEU A 24 7.85 1.52 -8.62
C LEU A 24 8.02 3.03 -8.84
N ILE A 25 8.67 3.71 -7.90
CA ILE A 25 9.25 5.03 -8.16
C ILE A 25 10.71 4.97 -7.75
N GLY A 26 11.55 4.57 -8.70
CA GLY A 26 12.98 4.84 -8.63
C GLY A 26 13.22 6.31 -8.96
N ALA A 27 13.56 7.10 -7.93
CA ALA A 27 14.20 8.40 -8.13
C ALA A 27 15.51 8.40 -7.33
N CYS A 28 16.62 8.22 -8.05
CA CYS A 28 17.96 8.37 -7.49
C CYS A 28 18.28 9.85 -7.33
N ALA A 29 18.43 10.31 -6.09
CA ALA A 29 19.17 11.54 -5.81
C ALA A 29 20.38 11.18 -4.93
N GLU A 30 21.51 10.86 -5.58
CA GLU A 30 22.80 10.80 -4.91
C GLU A 30 23.21 12.22 -4.50
N SER A 31 23.15 12.53 -3.21
CA SER A 31 23.88 13.69 -2.68
C SER A 31 25.31 13.26 -2.36
N GLU A 32 26.23 13.65 -3.25
CA GLU A 32 27.66 13.64 -2.97
C GLU A 32 27.96 14.43 -1.68
N ALA A 33 28.38 13.74 -0.62
CA ALA A 33 28.83 14.36 0.61
C ALA A 33 30.22 15.00 0.41
N GLY A 34 30.22 16.23 -0.11
CA GLY A 34 31.39 17.10 -0.16
C GLY A 34 31.89 17.42 1.25
N THR A 35 33.01 16.81 1.62
CA THR A 35 33.69 17.05 2.91
C THR A 35 34.28 18.46 2.94
N THR A 36 33.70 19.37 3.72
CA THR A 36 34.41 20.59 4.17
C THR A 36 34.36 20.71 5.68
N ALA A 37 35.54 20.56 6.29
CA ALA A 37 35.75 20.74 7.71
C ALA A 37 35.67 22.24 8.08
N SER A 38 34.71 22.60 8.95
CA SER A 38 34.72 23.89 9.64
C SER A 38 34.77 23.66 11.14
N LYS A 39 35.85 24.14 11.76
CA LYS A 39 36.07 24.17 13.21
C LYS A 39 35.04 25.08 13.84
N SER A 40 34.24 24.57 14.77
CA SER A 40 33.47 25.41 15.70
C SER A 40 33.68 24.95 17.14
N SER A 41 33.87 25.96 17.97
CA SER A 41 34.33 25.99 19.35
C SER A 41 33.40 25.30 20.35
N ASN A 42 34.02 24.58 21.28
CA ASN A 42 33.41 24.08 22.51
C ASN A 42 32.73 25.21 23.30
N ASN A 43 31.41 25.13 23.46
CA ASN A 43 30.72 25.72 24.61
C ASN A 43 29.75 24.70 25.20
N ARG A 44 30.11 24.25 26.39
CA ARG A 44 29.35 23.34 27.24
C ARG A 44 28.25 24.14 27.92
N ALA A 45 27.02 24.05 27.40
CA ALA A 45 25.82 24.48 28.08
C ALA A 45 25.03 23.22 28.51
N THR A 46 24.86 23.06 29.82
CA THR A 46 23.98 22.08 30.45
C THR A 46 22.53 22.33 30.01
N ALA A 47 22.01 21.48 29.13
CA ALA A 47 20.60 21.43 28.79
C ALA A 47 19.87 20.53 29.81
N THR A 48 19.07 21.15 30.66
CA THR A 48 17.99 20.53 31.43
C THR A 48 17.04 19.81 30.48
N ALA A 49 16.79 18.53 30.73
CA ALA A 49 15.77 17.75 30.04
C ALA A 49 14.39 18.41 30.22
N GLN A 50 13.82 18.92 29.14
CA GLN A 50 12.41 19.33 29.09
C GLN A 50 11.56 18.08 28.91
N GLU A 51 10.80 17.74 29.95
CA GLU A 51 9.74 16.74 29.88
C GLU A 51 8.73 17.14 28.80
N THR A 52 8.46 16.22 27.89
CA THR A 52 7.36 16.31 26.92
C THR A 52 6.04 16.47 27.67
N PRO A 53 5.19 17.46 27.34
CA PRO A 53 3.91 17.61 28.03
C PRO A 53 3.03 16.37 27.78
N PRO A 54 2.22 15.95 28.78
CA PRO A 54 1.33 14.80 28.63
C PRO A 54 0.28 15.11 27.55
N PRO A 55 -0.32 14.08 26.91
CA PRO A 55 -1.38 14.28 25.93
C PRO A 55 -2.59 14.89 26.66
N SER A 56 -2.73 16.21 26.58
CA SER A 56 -3.87 16.94 27.10
C SER A 56 -5.09 16.58 26.25
N GLU A 57 -6.08 15.97 26.91
CA GLU A 57 -7.50 15.85 26.55
C GLU A 57 -7.86 16.42 25.18
N GLN A 58 -7.61 15.65 24.12
CA GLN A 58 -8.34 15.88 22.89
C GLN A 58 -9.82 15.56 23.16
N PRO A 59 -10.76 16.45 22.79
CA PRO A 59 -12.18 16.13 22.92
C PRO A 59 -12.44 14.84 22.14
N LYS A 60 -13.02 13.83 22.81
CA LYS A 60 -13.45 12.58 22.18
C LYS A 60 -14.43 12.95 21.06
N SER A 61 -13.96 13.12 19.84
CA SER A 61 -14.82 13.34 18.69
C SER A 61 -15.60 12.05 18.51
N LYS A 62 -16.90 12.08 18.79
CA LYS A 62 -17.77 10.98 18.40
C LYS A 62 -17.79 10.97 16.87
N LEU A 63 -17.42 9.83 16.29
CA LEU A 63 -17.57 9.60 14.86
C LEU A 63 -19.07 9.53 14.54
N ASP A 64 -19.52 10.40 13.63
CA ASP A 64 -20.89 10.41 13.13
C ASP A 64 -21.03 9.40 11.98
N TRP A 65 -21.23 8.14 12.36
CA TRP A 65 -21.39 7.04 11.41
C TRP A 65 -22.72 7.10 10.67
N THR A 66 -22.65 6.99 9.34
CA THR A 66 -23.81 6.86 8.45
C THR A 66 -23.67 5.65 7.55
N ASP A 67 -24.79 5.07 7.14
CA ASP A 67 -24.76 3.97 6.16
C ASP A 67 -24.20 4.51 4.82
N CYS A 68 -23.32 3.74 4.19
CA CYS A 68 -22.67 4.10 2.94
C CYS A 68 -22.56 2.89 2.02
N ASP A 69 -22.52 3.13 0.70
CA ASP A 69 -22.47 2.10 -0.33
C ASP A 69 -21.02 1.88 -0.83
N VAL A 70 -20.10 1.66 0.12
CA VAL A 70 -18.71 1.28 -0.17
C VAL A 70 -18.59 -0.24 -0.27
N GLY A 71 -19.33 -0.96 0.59
CA GLY A 71 -19.42 -2.40 0.59
C GLY A 71 -20.71 -2.88 1.26
N ARG A 72 -20.81 -4.19 1.50
CA ARG A 72 -22.01 -4.75 2.15
C ARG A 72 -22.04 -4.37 3.63
N ASN A 73 -23.16 -3.82 4.09
CA ASN A 73 -23.38 -3.44 5.49
C ASN A 73 -22.33 -2.47 6.05
N THR A 74 -21.79 -1.59 5.20
CA THR A 74 -20.78 -0.62 5.60
C THR A 74 -21.40 0.64 6.19
N GLN A 75 -20.72 1.18 7.21
CA GLN A 75 -20.94 2.53 7.70
C GLN A 75 -19.67 3.35 7.50
N CYS A 76 -19.83 4.62 7.14
CA CYS A 76 -18.74 5.54 6.90
C CYS A 76 -18.79 6.71 7.87
N ALA A 77 -17.63 7.29 8.16
CA ALA A 77 -17.50 8.52 8.93
C ALA A 77 -16.26 9.28 8.47
N THR A 78 -16.17 10.56 8.85
CA THR A 78 -14.96 11.35 8.67
C THR A 78 -14.40 11.75 10.02
N LEU A 79 -13.12 11.46 10.26
CA LEU A 79 -12.39 11.95 11.42
C LEU A 79 -11.59 13.19 11.03
N GLN A 80 -11.72 14.27 11.81
CA GLN A 80 -10.93 15.49 11.62
C GLN A 80 -9.66 15.43 12.48
N VAL A 81 -8.50 15.44 11.83
CA VAL A 81 -7.18 15.45 12.49
C VAL A 81 -6.39 16.71 12.10
N PRO A 82 -5.39 17.13 12.88
CA PRO A 82 -4.49 18.20 12.47
C PRO A 82 -3.76 17.83 11.18
N LEU A 83 -3.59 18.81 10.30
CA LEU A 83 -2.67 18.71 9.15
C LEU A 83 -1.26 18.41 9.66
N ASP A 84 -0.78 19.24 10.59
CA ASP A 84 0.48 19.08 11.29
C ASP A 84 0.22 18.67 12.74
N TRP A 85 0.67 17.48 13.14
CA TRP A 85 0.57 17.02 14.53
C TRP A 85 1.46 17.80 15.51
N ALA A 86 2.46 18.58 15.04
CA ALA A 86 3.20 19.54 15.85
C ALA A 86 2.42 20.83 16.12
N GLU A 87 1.43 21.15 15.28
CA GLU A 87 0.49 22.28 15.44
C GLU A 87 -0.97 21.81 15.58
N PRO A 88 -1.34 21.17 16.70
CA PRO A 88 -2.63 20.49 16.85
C PRO A 88 -3.87 21.41 16.81
N THR A 89 -3.68 22.73 16.92
CA THR A 89 -4.74 23.74 16.79
C THR A 89 -4.78 24.41 15.41
N GLY A 90 -3.90 24.00 14.50
CA GLY A 90 -3.79 24.55 13.15
C GLY A 90 -4.86 24.02 12.18
N PRO A 91 -4.60 24.10 10.86
CA PRO A 91 -5.45 23.51 9.83
C PRO A 91 -5.73 22.03 10.09
N LYS A 92 -6.88 21.55 9.63
CA LYS A 92 -7.31 20.15 9.78
C LYS A 92 -7.55 19.51 8.44
N ILE A 93 -7.34 18.19 8.40
CA ILE A 93 -7.67 17.33 7.27
C ILE A 93 -8.71 16.29 7.70
N GLY A 94 -9.45 15.79 6.70
CA GLY A 94 -10.43 14.73 6.90
C GLY A 94 -9.82 13.37 6.58
N LEU A 95 -9.95 12.42 7.51
CA LEU A 95 -9.70 11.01 7.27
C LEU A 95 -11.04 10.31 7.00
N ALA A 96 -11.15 9.60 5.87
CA ALA A 96 -12.30 8.77 5.56
C ALA A 96 -12.15 7.40 6.24
N LEU A 97 -13.15 7.04 7.05
CA LEU A 97 -13.21 5.76 7.74
C LEU A 97 -14.40 4.94 7.23
N VAL A 98 -14.23 3.63 7.23
CA VAL A 98 -15.31 2.67 7.00
C VAL A 98 -15.32 1.63 8.11
N ARG A 99 -16.51 1.14 8.46
CA ARG A 99 -16.67 -0.01 9.36
C ARG A 99 -17.76 -0.96 8.91
N VAL A 100 -17.65 -2.21 9.35
CA VAL A 100 -18.73 -3.20 9.36
C VAL A 100 -18.91 -3.66 10.80
N LEU A 101 -20.14 -3.64 11.30
CA LEU A 101 -20.44 -4.02 12.68
C LEU A 101 -20.33 -5.52 12.90
N ALA A 102 -19.87 -5.92 14.09
CA ALA A 102 -19.79 -7.32 14.48
C ALA A 102 -21.16 -8.01 14.42
N THR A 103 -21.20 -9.24 13.93
CA THR A 103 -22.47 -10.00 13.81
C THR A 103 -22.81 -10.84 15.05
N GLY A 104 -21.92 -10.91 16.04
CA GLY A 104 -22.07 -11.73 17.25
C GLY A 104 -21.54 -11.06 18.51
N ASP A 105 -20.91 -11.85 19.39
CA ASP A 105 -20.41 -11.38 20.69
C ASP A 105 -19.18 -10.48 20.51
N ARG A 106 -19.42 -9.18 20.39
CA ARG A 106 -18.42 -8.15 20.14
C ARG A 106 -17.38 -8.04 21.26
N ILE A 107 -16.11 -8.00 20.87
CA ILE A 107 -14.92 -7.74 21.70
C ILE A 107 -14.52 -6.26 21.61
N GLY A 108 -14.55 -5.67 20.41
CA GLY A 108 -14.10 -4.30 20.16
C GLY A 108 -13.96 -4.04 18.65
N SER A 109 -13.20 -3.01 18.30
CA SER A 109 -12.83 -2.73 16.90
C SER A 109 -11.53 -3.46 16.51
N LEU A 110 -11.48 -4.02 15.30
CA LEU A 110 -10.28 -4.51 14.62
C LEU A 110 -9.97 -3.55 13.47
N ILE A 111 -8.87 -2.81 13.58
CA ILE A 111 -8.46 -1.85 12.56
C ILE A 111 -7.52 -2.55 11.57
N GLY A 112 -7.88 -2.55 10.29
CA GLY A 112 -7.10 -3.12 9.20
C GLY A 112 -6.50 -2.07 8.27
N ASN A 113 -5.32 -2.32 7.70
CA ASN A 113 -4.77 -1.53 6.61
C ASN A 113 -4.14 -2.44 5.52
N PRO A 114 -4.45 -2.23 4.23
CA PRO A 114 -3.97 -3.09 3.14
C PRO A 114 -2.50 -2.88 2.75
N GLY A 115 -1.89 -1.77 3.18
CA GLY A 115 -0.59 -1.35 2.69
C GLY A 115 -0.66 -0.54 1.40
N GLY A 116 0.19 -0.88 0.43
CA GLY A 116 0.59 0.01 -0.65
C GLY A 116 2.03 0.48 -0.44
N PRO A 117 2.32 1.74 -0.04
CA PRO A 117 1.41 2.82 0.37
C PRO A 117 0.46 3.28 -0.75
N GLY A 118 -0.55 4.09 -0.41
CA GLY A 118 -1.57 4.56 -1.36
C GLY A 118 -2.80 3.66 -1.50
N GLY A 119 -2.81 2.48 -0.88
CA GLY A 119 -3.98 1.59 -0.88
C GLY A 119 -5.15 2.17 -0.08
N SER A 120 -6.36 2.15 -0.67
CA SER A 120 -7.58 2.59 0.02
C SER A 120 -8.02 1.55 1.07
N GLY A 121 -8.14 1.99 2.32
CA GLY A 121 -8.73 1.18 3.38
C GLY A 121 -10.24 0.96 3.19
N LEU A 122 -10.92 1.91 2.54
CA LEU A 122 -12.32 1.79 2.17
C LEU A 122 -12.55 0.62 1.21
N GLU A 123 -11.79 0.58 0.10
CA GLU A 123 -11.86 -0.49 -0.89
C GLU A 123 -11.39 -1.84 -0.32
N PHE A 124 -10.33 -1.81 0.50
CA PHE A 124 -9.87 -3.01 1.20
C PHE A 124 -10.96 -3.64 2.06
N LEU A 125 -11.68 -2.84 2.87
CA LEU A 125 -12.74 -3.40 3.70
C LEU A 125 -13.96 -3.84 2.88
N ALA A 126 -14.26 -3.15 1.77
CA ALA A 126 -15.32 -3.52 0.84
C ALA A 126 -15.11 -4.91 0.23
N ALA A 127 -13.85 -5.32 0.05
CA ALA A 127 -13.46 -6.64 -0.42
C ALA A 127 -13.66 -7.77 0.61
N ASP A 128 -14.16 -7.45 1.82
CA ASP A 128 -14.46 -8.41 2.88
C ASP A 128 -13.25 -9.30 3.26
N PRO A 129 -12.12 -8.70 3.67
CA PRO A 129 -10.83 -9.39 3.78
C PRO A 129 -10.74 -10.28 5.03
N PHE A 130 -11.75 -10.27 5.90
CA PHE A 130 -11.70 -10.90 7.21
C PHE A 130 -12.61 -12.11 7.29
N SER A 131 -12.10 -13.19 7.88
CA SER A 131 -12.89 -14.40 8.13
C SER A 131 -14.12 -14.15 9.01
N GLU A 132 -15.13 -15.02 8.89
CA GLU A 132 -16.32 -15.00 9.75
C GLU A 132 -15.97 -15.04 11.25
N ALA A 133 -14.89 -15.75 11.60
CA ALA A 133 -14.42 -15.83 12.99
C ALA A 133 -14.03 -14.45 13.55
N LEU A 134 -13.49 -13.56 12.72
CA LEU A 134 -13.16 -12.18 13.09
C LEU A 134 -14.41 -11.29 13.04
N THR A 135 -15.18 -11.31 11.95
CA THR A 135 -16.35 -10.42 11.76
C THR A 135 -17.51 -10.72 12.72
N ARG A 136 -17.54 -11.91 13.34
CA ARG A 136 -18.46 -12.19 14.45
C ARG A 136 -18.07 -11.53 15.77
N ARG A 137 -16.78 -11.21 15.96
CA ARG A 137 -16.22 -10.80 17.25
C ARG A 137 -15.72 -9.36 17.26
N PHE A 138 -15.48 -8.76 16.10
CA PHE A 138 -14.99 -7.39 15.98
C PHE A 138 -15.84 -6.57 15.03
N ASP A 139 -16.05 -5.31 15.37
CA ASP A 139 -16.35 -4.32 14.33
C ASP A 139 -15.08 -4.20 13.50
N THR A 140 -15.13 -4.53 12.22
CA THR A 140 -13.98 -4.37 11.34
C THR A 140 -13.96 -2.94 10.84
N VAL A 141 -12.81 -2.28 10.98
CA VAL A 141 -12.65 -0.86 10.67
C VAL A 141 -11.44 -0.72 9.76
N SER A 142 -11.53 0.17 8.79
CA SER A 142 -10.36 0.63 8.03
C SER A 142 -10.52 2.11 7.72
N TRP A 143 -9.47 2.70 7.16
CA TRP A 143 -9.44 4.11 6.81
C TRP A 143 -8.53 4.31 5.62
N ASP A 144 -8.81 5.34 4.83
CA ASP A 144 -7.85 5.84 3.86
C ASP A 144 -6.82 6.71 4.61
N PRO A 145 -5.50 6.43 4.55
CA PRO A 145 -4.51 7.30 5.15
C PRO A 145 -4.58 8.75 4.61
N ARG A 146 -4.00 9.71 5.35
CA ARG A 146 -3.85 11.09 4.85
C ARG A 146 -3.20 11.09 3.46
N GLY A 147 -3.75 11.86 2.53
CA GLY A 147 -3.30 11.88 1.14
C GLY A 147 -3.87 10.77 0.24
N VAL A 148 -4.63 9.82 0.78
CA VAL A 148 -5.12 8.64 0.04
C VAL A 148 -6.64 8.67 -0.15
N GLY A 149 -7.10 8.24 -1.33
CA GLY A 149 -8.50 7.88 -1.57
C GLY A 149 -9.51 8.98 -1.26
N LYS A 150 -10.43 8.71 -0.33
CA LYS A 150 -11.48 9.64 0.12
C LYS A 150 -11.08 10.51 1.32
N SER A 151 -9.94 10.24 1.95
CA SER A 151 -9.31 11.23 2.84
C SER A 151 -8.87 12.44 2.03
N THR A 152 -8.57 13.58 2.67
CA THR A 152 -8.01 14.76 1.98
C THR A 152 -6.86 14.29 1.08
N PRO A 153 -7.04 14.26 -0.26
CA PRO A 153 -6.17 13.47 -1.12
C PRO A 153 -5.04 14.31 -1.70
N VAL A 154 -3.93 13.66 -2.02
CA VAL A 154 -2.88 14.20 -2.88
C VAL A 154 -3.21 13.83 -4.32
N SER A 155 -2.98 14.75 -5.25
CA SER A 155 -3.20 14.52 -6.69
C SER A 155 -1.92 14.81 -7.45
N CYS A 156 -1.18 13.75 -7.81
CA CYS A 156 0.05 13.81 -8.63
C CYS A 156 0.06 12.78 -9.77
N ASN A 157 -1.11 12.38 -10.26
CA ASN A 157 -1.26 11.17 -11.06
C ASN A 157 -1.43 11.41 -12.57
N GLU A 158 -1.33 12.66 -13.05
CA GLU A 158 -1.54 12.98 -14.47
C GLU A 158 -0.48 12.32 -15.35
N SER A 159 0.80 12.38 -14.94
CA SER A 159 1.95 11.84 -15.68
C SER A 159 2.33 10.40 -15.30
N VAL A 160 1.67 9.80 -14.30
CA VAL A 160 1.99 8.42 -13.86
C VAL A 160 1.76 7.38 -14.95
N PRO A 161 0.65 7.40 -15.73
CA PRO A 161 0.45 6.44 -16.81
C PRO A 161 1.56 6.44 -17.85
N ASP A 162 2.11 7.62 -18.16
CA ASP A 162 3.19 7.76 -19.14
C ASP A 162 4.48 7.09 -18.65
N LEU A 163 4.82 7.22 -17.35
CA LEU A 163 5.95 6.50 -16.76
C LEU A 163 5.75 4.99 -16.80
N LEU A 164 4.55 4.50 -16.47
CA LEU A 164 4.27 3.06 -16.40
C LEU A 164 4.24 2.38 -17.78
N ALA A 165 4.04 3.15 -18.84
CA ALA A 165 4.10 2.67 -20.22
C ALA A 165 5.54 2.60 -20.79
N LEU A 166 6.51 3.21 -20.11
CA LEU A 166 7.92 3.13 -20.51
C LEU A 166 8.53 1.78 -20.14
N ASP A 167 9.60 1.45 -20.85
CA ASP A 167 10.45 0.32 -20.50
C ASP A 167 11.15 0.55 -19.16
N PRO A 168 10.93 -0.33 -18.16
CA PRO A 168 11.55 -0.21 -16.84
C PRO A 168 13.02 -0.66 -16.81
N ASP A 169 13.57 -1.27 -17.87
CA ASP A 169 14.96 -1.73 -17.98
C ASP A 169 15.68 -1.07 -19.17
N PRO A 170 15.96 0.24 -19.12
CA PRO A 170 16.44 1.00 -20.27
C PRO A 170 17.79 0.50 -20.80
N ASP A 171 17.79 -0.01 -22.04
CA ASP A 171 18.98 -0.49 -22.74
C ASP A 171 19.83 0.63 -23.36
N THR A 172 19.23 1.80 -23.56
CA THR A 172 19.83 2.94 -24.25
C THR A 172 19.76 4.23 -23.43
N ALA A 173 20.67 5.16 -23.74
CA ALA A 173 20.63 6.50 -23.18
C ALA A 173 19.35 7.28 -23.54
N ALA A 174 18.64 6.87 -24.60
CA ALA A 174 17.39 7.50 -25.00
C ALA A 174 16.22 7.02 -24.12
N GLU A 175 16.12 5.72 -23.83
CA GLU A 175 15.14 5.18 -22.89
C GLU A 175 15.38 5.72 -21.47
N GLN A 176 16.63 5.75 -21.00
CA GLN A 176 16.95 6.35 -19.70
C GLN A 176 16.51 7.81 -19.63
N ALA A 177 16.78 8.60 -20.68
CA ALA A 177 16.36 10.00 -20.72
C ALA A 177 14.81 10.15 -20.74
N ALA A 178 14.08 9.20 -21.33
CA ALA A 178 12.62 9.20 -21.30
C ALA A 178 12.08 8.89 -19.90
N LEU A 179 12.68 7.92 -19.19
CA LEU A 179 12.35 7.63 -17.79
C LEU A 179 12.63 8.83 -16.89
N ASP A 180 13.81 9.46 -17.03
CA ASP A 180 14.17 10.65 -16.26
C ASP A 180 13.17 11.79 -16.51
N GLN A 181 12.77 11.99 -17.77
CA GLN A 181 11.78 13.01 -18.14
C GLN A 181 10.40 12.71 -17.56
N ALA A 182 9.95 11.45 -17.60
CA ALA A 182 8.66 11.05 -17.03
C ALA A 182 8.64 11.20 -15.49
N ALA A 183 9.75 10.86 -14.83
CA ALA A 183 9.90 11.06 -13.38
C ALA A 183 9.87 12.56 -12.99
N GLU A 184 10.49 13.43 -13.79
CA GLU A 184 10.42 14.89 -13.59
C GLU A 184 9.00 15.43 -13.82
N ALA A 185 8.26 14.87 -14.79
CA ALA A 185 6.86 15.24 -15.04
C ALA A 185 5.97 14.92 -13.83
N ILE A 186 6.12 13.74 -13.23
CA ILE A 186 5.40 13.37 -11.99
C ILE A 186 5.77 14.32 -10.83
N SER A 187 7.05 14.68 -10.72
CA SER A 187 7.51 15.63 -9.70
C SER A 187 6.87 17.01 -9.91
N THR A 188 6.68 17.43 -11.16
CA THR A 188 6.00 18.68 -11.53
C THR A 188 4.51 18.62 -11.19
N ASP A 189 3.82 17.52 -11.51
CA ASP A 189 2.41 17.33 -11.15
C ASP A 189 2.20 17.44 -9.64
N CYS A 190 3.10 16.84 -8.86
CA CYS A 190 3.09 16.98 -7.41
C CYS A 190 3.37 18.42 -6.96
N ALA A 191 4.29 19.13 -7.61
CA ALA A 191 4.63 20.50 -7.26
C ALA A 191 3.48 21.49 -7.50
N ASP A 192 2.64 21.22 -8.51
CA ASP A 192 1.44 21.99 -8.82
C ASP A 192 0.24 21.64 -7.90
N SER A 193 0.36 20.58 -7.10
CA SER A 193 -0.62 20.19 -6.08
C SER A 193 -0.46 20.98 -4.77
N ASP A 194 -1.35 20.77 -3.80
CA ASP A 194 -1.21 21.38 -2.48
C ASP A 194 -0.03 20.77 -1.70
N LEU A 195 1.13 21.41 -1.80
CA LEU A 195 2.37 21.03 -1.12
C LEU A 195 2.22 20.99 0.40
N SER A 196 1.27 21.72 0.99
CA SER A 196 1.11 21.74 2.45
C SER A 196 0.76 20.36 3.00
N LEU A 197 0.04 19.53 2.24
CA LEU A 197 -0.23 18.16 2.63
C LEU A 197 1.00 17.26 2.48
N LEU A 198 1.80 17.44 1.43
CA LEU A 198 2.96 16.58 1.12
C LEU A 198 4.02 16.57 2.24
N GLU A 199 4.19 17.69 2.96
CA GLU A 199 5.12 17.75 4.09
C GLU A 199 4.65 16.91 5.30
N HIS A 200 3.38 16.50 5.32
CA HIS A 200 2.75 15.84 6.45
C HIS A 200 2.18 14.45 6.14
N ILE A 201 2.55 13.80 5.03
CA ILE A 201 2.08 12.42 4.69
C ILE A 201 2.99 11.28 5.18
N SER A 202 3.95 11.56 6.06
CA SER A 202 4.88 10.52 6.54
C SER A 202 4.16 9.40 7.32
N THR A 203 4.75 8.20 7.35
CA THR A 203 4.25 7.07 8.16
C THR A 203 4.12 7.43 9.65
N ALA A 204 4.97 8.33 10.16
CA ALA A 204 4.89 8.83 11.52
C ALA A 204 3.60 9.64 11.77
N GLU A 205 3.21 10.47 10.80
CA GLU A 205 1.93 11.20 10.86
C GLU A 205 0.73 10.25 10.75
N VAL A 206 0.82 9.23 9.89
CA VAL A 206 -0.20 8.16 9.77
C VAL A 206 -0.34 7.35 11.06
N ALA A 207 0.74 7.09 11.79
CA ALA A 207 0.70 6.39 13.08
C ALA A 207 0.00 7.24 14.17
N LYS A 208 0.18 8.56 14.16
CA LYS A 208 -0.55 9.49 15.05
C LYS A 208 -2.04 9.54 14.69
N ASP A 209 -2.36 9.49 13.39
CA ASP A 209 -3.75 9.36 12.92
C ASP A 209 -4.39 8.07 13.41
N LEU A 210 -3.67 6.94 13.37
CA LEU A 210 -4.15 5.67 13.91
C LEU A 210 -4.45 5.76 15.41
N GLU A 211 -3.66 6.49 16.19
CA GLU A 211 -3.99 6.77 17.60
C GLU A 211 -5.26 7.61 17.73
N ALA A 212 -5.43 8.64 16.92
CA ALA A 212 -6.64 9.47 16.90
C ALA A 212 -7.88 8.64 16.57
N ILE A 213 -7.78 7.74 15.57
CA ILE A 213 -8.84 6.79 15.20
C ILE A 213 -9.17 5.88 16.38
N ARG A 214 -8.15 5.28 17.01
CA ARG A 214 -8.32 4.39 18.17
C ARG A 214 -9.04 5.10 19.32
N VAL A 215 -8.67 6.34 19.62
CA VAL A 215 -9.32 7.17 20.65
C VAL A 215 -10.76 7.51 20.28
N ALA A 216 -11.02 7.88 19.01
CA ALA A 216 -12.34 8.25 18.52
C ALA A 216 -13.33 7.07 18.50
N LEU A 217 -12.85 5.86 18.22
CA LEU A 217 -13.63 4.62 18.33
C LEU A 217 -13.99 4.27 19.77
N GLY A 218 -13.16 4.67 20.74
CA GLY A 218 -13.40 4.45 22.17
C GLY A 218 -13.21 3.00 22.65
N ASP A 219 -12.80 2.09 21.76
CA ASP A 219 -12.46 0.71 22.07
C ASP A 219 -10.96 0.60 22.39
N GLU A 220 -10.57 0.92 23.63
CA GLU A 220 -9.20 0.66 24.10
C GLU A 220 -9.06 -0.77 24.63
N PRO A 221 -7.92 -1.47 24.41
CA PRO A 221 -6.74 -1.10 23.62
C PRO A 221 -6.82 -1.53 22.13
N LEU A 222 -5.90 -1.06 21.29
CA LEU A 222 -5.84 -1.30 19.84
C LEU A 222 -5.80 -2.79 19.48
N ASN A 223 -6.67 -3.21 18.55
CA ASN A 223 -6.49 -4.43 17.77
C ASN A 223 -6.18 -4.03 16.34
N TYR A 224 -5.02 -4.43 15.83
CA TYR A 224 -4.53 -4.02 14.52
C TYR A 224 -4.11 -5.21 13.66
N ILE A 225 -4.40 -5.14 12.37
CA ILE A 225 -3.84 -6.02 11.35
C ILE A 225 -3.35 -5.18 10.17
N GLY A 226 -2.05 -5.25 9.89
CA GLY A 226 -1.42 -4.53 8.79
C GLY A 226 -0.86 -5.51 7.77
N PHE A 227 -1.12 -5.23 6.49
CA PHE A 227 -0.56 -5.98 5.36
C PHE A 227 0.44 -5.11 4.62
N SER A 228 1.54 -5.69 4.12
CA SER A 228 2.52 -4.96 3.28
C SER A 228 2.99 -3.67 3.99
N TYR A 229 2.92 -2.49 3.35
CA TYR A 229 3.22 -1.20 3.98
C TYR A 229 2.43 -0.93 5.29
N GLY A 230 1.24 -1.51 5.46
CA GLY A 230 0.50 -1.47 6.72
C GLY A 230 1.28 -2.07 7.89
N THR A 231 2.21 -2.99 7.63
CA THR A 231 3.12 -3.49 8.64
C THR A 231 4.08 -2.42 9.14
N GLN A 232 4.51 -1.50 8.27
CA GLN A 232 5.35 -0.37 8.66
C GLN A 232 4.55 0.62 9.53
N ILE A 233 3.29 0.91 9.18
CA ILE A 233 2.38 1.68 10.05
C ILE A 233 2.27 1.04 11.43
N GLY A 234 2.04 -0.28 11.49
CA GLY A 234 1.94 -1.04 12.73
C GLY A 234 3.20 -0.97 13.59
N GLN A 235 4.38 -1.15 12.99
CA GLN A 235 5.67 -1.03 13.67
C GLN A 235 5.90 0.37 14.22
N THR A 236 5.71 1.41 13.41
CA THR A 236 5.83 2.81 13.84
C THR A 236 4.85 3.14 14.97
N TYR A 237 3.61 2.65 14.89
CA TYR A 237 2.64 2.79 15.97
C TYR A 237 3.09 2.09 17.26
N ALA A 238 3.64 0.89 17.16
CA ALA A 238 4.13 0.14 18.32
C ALA A 238 5.30 0.82 19.03
N GLU A 239 6.18 1.50 18.29
CA GLU A 239 7.26 2.30 18.86
C GLU A 239 6.72 3.55 19.59
N MET A 240 5.75 4.25 19.00
CA MET A 240 5.19 5.48 19.55
C MET A 240 4.22 5.24 20.71
N TYR A 241 3.41 4.20 20.63
CA TYR A 241 2.29 3.91 21.55
C TYR A 241 2.28 2.47 22.08
N PRO A 242 3.41 1.93 22.61
CA PRO A 242 3.55 0.50 22.94
C PRO A 242 2.53 -0.01 23.97
N LYS A 243 2.08 0.87 24.88
CA LYS A 243 1.12 0.53 25.95
C LYS A 243 -0.34 0.58 25.49
N LYS A 244 -0.60 0.94 24.23
CA LYS A 244 -1.95 1.08 23.66
C LYS A 244 -2.38 -0.12 22.83
N ILE A 245 -1.52 -1.13 22.68
CA ILE A 245 -1.79 -2.33 21.86
C ILE A 245 -2.36 -3.45 22.72
N ARG A 246 -3.49 -4.02 22.30
CA ARG A 246 -4.03 -5.28 22.81
C ARG A 246 -3.50 -6.45 21.98
N SER A 247 -3.63 -6.34 20.66
CA SER A 247 -3.16 -7.34 19.71
C SER A 247 -2.77 -6.68 18.39
N MET A 248 -1.74 -7.22 17.76
CA MET A 248 -1.21 -6.72 16.50
C MET A 248 -0.75 -7.90 15.65
N VAL A 249 -1.19 -7.93 14.40
CA VAL A 249 -0.73 -8.86 13.37
C VAL A 249 -0.10 -8.05 12.24
N LEU A 250 1.08 -8.46 11.80
CA LEU A 250 1.81 -7.84 10.71
C LEU A 250 2.10 -8.93 9.68
N ASP A 251 1.55 -8.81 8.48
CA ASP A 251 1.63 -9.82 7.43
C ASP A 251 2.25 -9.22 6.16
N GLY A 252 3.25 -9.88 5.58
CA GLY A 252 4.12 -9.28 4.56
C GLY A 252 4.93 -8.12 5.14
N VAL A 253 5.82 -8.42 6.09
CA VAL A 253 6.51 -7.42 6.91
C VAL A 253 7.54 -6.63 6.11
N VAL A 254 7.39 -5.30 6.11
CA VAL A 254 8.41 -4.36 5.65
C VAL A 254 9.45 -4.19 6.75
N ASP A 255 10.71 -4.46 6.45
CA ASP A 255 11.83 -4.20 7.35
C ASP A 255 12.31 -2.74 7.19
N PRO A 256 12.06 -1.85 8.17
CA PRO A 256 12.43 -0.45 8.08
C PRO A 256 13.93 -0.19 8.24
N SER A 257 14.73 -1.23 8.55
CA SER A 257 16.19 -1.10 8.68
C SER A 257 16.93 -1.22 7.35
N LEU A 258 16.26 -1.72 6.30
CA LEU A 258 16.84 -1.85 4.97
C LEU A 258 16.89 -0.51 4.25
N GLY A 259 17.98 -0.29 3.50
CA GLY A 259 18.04 0.79 2.52
C GLY A 259 17.14 0.50 1.31
N TYR A 260 16.78 1.54 0.55
CA TYR A 260 15.89 1.40 -0.61
C TYR A 260 16.39 0.38 -1.64
N THR A 261 17.66 0.43 -1.99
CA THR A 261 18.28 -0.53 -2.94
C THR A 261 18.24 -1.96 -2.42
N GLU A 262 18.51 -2.18 -1.13
CA GLU A 262 18.48 -3.52 -0.54
C GLU A 262 17.06 -4.08 -0.50
N PHE A 263 16.07 -3.24 -0.16
CA PHE A 263 14.65 -3.58 -0.23
C PHE A 263 14.24 -4.00 -1.65
N LEU A 264 14.62 -3.21 -2.67
CA LEU A 264 14.30 -3.52 -4.06
C LEU A 264 14.98 -4.81 -4.54
N LEU A 265 16.28 -4.99 -4.27
CA LEU A 265 16.99 -6.22 -4.65
C LEU A 265 16.37 -7.47 -4.01
N GLY A 266 15.99 -7.38 -2.73
CA GLY A 266 15.29 -8.47 -2.05
C GLY A 266 13.92 -8.78 -2.67
N GLN A 267 13.18 -7.74 -3.07
CA GLN A 267 11.90 -7.90 -3.76
C GLN A 267 12.08 -8.52 -5.15
N THR A 268 13.02 -8.05 -5.97
CA THR A 268 13.33 -8.61 -7.29
C THR A 268 13.70 -10.09 -7.19
N ALA A 269 14.59 -10.45 -6.26
CA ALA A 269 14.97 -11.85 -6.05
C ALA A 269 13.79 -12.75 -5.63
N ALA A 270 12.83 -12.22 -4.86
CA ALA A 270 11.64 -12.95 -4.47
C ALA A 270 10.66 -13.17 -5.63
N PHE A 271 10.47 -12.16 -6.49
CA PHE A 271 9.65 -12.31 -7.70
C PHE A 271 10.27 -13.27 -8.70
N ASP A 272 11.59 -13.21 -8.90
CA ASP A 272 12.32 -14.14 -9.75
C ASP A 272 12.16 -15.59 -9.27
N ALA A 273 12.32 -15.84 -7.97
CA ALA A 273 12.09 -17.16 -7.39
C ALA A 273 10.62 -17.64 -7.53
N SER A 274 9.64 -16.71 -7.42
CA SER A 274 8.23 -17.01 -7.66
C SER A 274 7.97 -17.39 -9.13
N PHE A 275 8.57 -16.66 -10.06
CA PHE A 275 8.50 -16.95 -11.49
C PHE A 275 9.11 -18.33 -11.81
N GLU A 276 10.31 -18.63 -11.30
CA GLU A 276 10.95 -19.94 -11.48
C GLU A 276 10.09 -21.11 -10.94
N GLU A 277 9.38 -20.91 -9.83
CA GLU A 277 8.48 -21.92 -9.29
C GLU A 277 7.26 -22.13 -10.20
N ASN A 278 6.72 -21.06 -10.78
CA ASN A 278 5.63 -21.15 -11.75
C ASN A 278 6.08 -21.83 -13.05
N VAL A 279 7.29 -21.58 -13.53
CA VAL A 279 7.88 -22.33 -14.66
C VAL A 279 7.89 -23.83 -14.36
N LYS A 280 8.38 -24.24 -13.18
CA LYS A 280 8.40 -25.66 -12.75
C LYS A 280 6.99 -26.26 -12.65
N ARG A 281 6.02 -25.51 -12.14
CA ARG A 281 4.61 -25.95 -12.06
C ARG A 281 4.02 -26.17 -13.45
N CYS A 282 4.27 -25.25 -14.36
CA CYS A 282 3.86 -25.34 -15.76
C CYS A 282 4.44 -26.58 -16.47
N GLU A 283 5.74 -26.85 -16.26
CA GLU A 283 6.38 -28.07 -16.79
C GLU A 283 5.74 -29.36 -16.26
N GLN A 284 5.38 -29.38 -14.97
CA GLN A 284 4.76 -30.55 -14.32
C GLN A 284 3.32 -30.78 -14.78
N ALA A 285 2.54 -29.71 -14.93
CA ALA A 285 1.16 -29.75 -15.42
C ALA A 285 1.09 -30.14 -16.91
N GLY A 286 2.12 -29.77 -17.67
CA GLY A 286 2.21 -30.00 -19.10
C GLY A 286 1.46 -28.96 -19.94
N PRO A 287 1.67 -28.95 -21.27
CA PRO A 287 1.29 -27.83 -22.12
C PRO A 287 -0.22 -27.64 -22.31
N GLU A 288 -1.04 -28.66 -22.04
CA GLU A 288 -2.50 -28.52 -22.14
C GLU A 288 -3.07 -27.71 -20.98
N GLU A 289 -2.49 -27.86 -19.78
CA GLU A 289 -2.93 -27.15 -18.56
C GLU A 289 -2.23 -25.79 -18.45
N CYS A 290 -0.93 -25.72 -18.73
CA CYS A 290 -0.16 -24.47 -18.72
C CYS A 290 -0.45 -23.56 -19.94
N GLY A 291 -0.97 -24.10 -21.05
CA GLY A 291 -1.20 -23.33 -22.29
C GLY A 291 0.07 -23.01 -23.10
N VAL A 292 1.25 -23.13 -22.50
CA VAL A 292 2.56 -23.05 -23.15
C VAL A 292 3.41 -24.27 -22.82
N ARG A 293 4.39 -24.59 -23.68
CA ARG A 293 5.31 -25.72 -23.47
C ARG A 293 6.43 -25.40 -22.49
N ASP A 294 6.86 -24.15 -22.51
CA ASP A 294 7.97 -23.62 -21.72
C ASP A 294 7.59 -22.17 -21.41
N LEU A 295 7.24 -21.92 -20.14
CA LEU A 295 6.78 -20.61 -19.71
C LEU A 295 7.91 -19.57 -19.75
N GLY A 296 9.13 -19.97 -19.39
CA GLY A 296 10.30 -19.09 -19.43
C GLY A 296 10.61 -18.65 -20.86
N ALA A 297 10.72 -19.61 -21.78
CA ALA A 297 10.97 -19.30 -23.19
C ALA A 297 9.83 -18.50 -23.83
N ALA A 298 8.58 -18.75 -23.43
CA ALA A 298 7.45 -17.96 -23.90
C ALA A 298 7.51 -16.51 -23.39
N TYR A 299 7.86 -16.31 -22.12
CA TYR A 299 8.05 -14.99 -21.54
C TYR A 299 9.18 -14.23 -22.24
N ASP A 300 10.35 -14.83 -22.38
CA ASP A 300 11.51 -14.23 -23.07
C ASP A 300 11.18 -13.85 -24.52
N GLN A 301 10.40 -14.70 -25.20
CA GLN A 301 9.95 -14.42 -26.57
C GLN A 301 9.05 -13.19 -26.61
N VAL A 302 8.07 -13.08 -25.70
CA VAL A 302 7.16 -11.93 -25.64
C VAL A 302 7.91 -10.66 -25.24
N HIS A 303 8.81 -10.75 -24.26
CA HIS A 303 9.69 -9.67 -23.85
C HIS A 303 10.48 -9.11 -25.03
N SER A 304 11.20 -9.97 -25.76
CA SER A 304 11.97 -9.55 -26.94
C SER A 304 11.11 -8.96 -28.07
N MET A 305 9.82 -9.34 -28.16
CA MET A 305 8.89 -8.74 -29.12
C MET A 305 8.48 -7.33 -28.69
N VAL A 306 8.11 -7.12 -27.42
CA VAL A 306 7.67 -5.82 -26.93
C VAL A 306 8.80 -4.78 -26.86
N GLU A 307 10.05 -5.24 -26.70
CA GLU A 307 11.25 -4.40 -26.84
C GLU A 307 11.44 -3.81 -28.24
N GLN A 308 10.98 -4.52 -29.28
CA GLN A 308 11.12 -4.05 -30.66
C GLN A 308 9.94 -3.17 -31.08
N GLU A 309 8.73 -3.61 -30.75
CA GLU A 309 7.50 -2.90 -31.05
C GLU A 309 6.38 -3.36 -30.10
N PRO A 310 5.64 -2.44 -29.46
CA PRO A 310 4.52 -2.81 -28.61
C PRO A 310 3.49 -3.67 -29.36
N LEU A 311 2.97 -4.70 -28.68
CA LEU A 311 1.99 -5.62 -29.26
C LEU A 311 0.56 -5.09 -29.05
N GLY A 312 -0.32 -5.30 -30.02
CA GLY A 312 -1.74 -4.92 -29.92
C GLY A 312 -2.08 -3.59 -30.58
N SER A 313 -3.25 -3.03 -30.26
CA SER A 313 -3.74 -1.77 -30.87
C SER A 313 -4.89 -1.17 -30.07
N GLY A 314 -5.08 0.15 -30.14
CA GLY A 314 -6.15 0.84 -29.42
C GLY A 314 -5.87 0.86 -27.91
N ASP A 315 -6.88 0.56 -27.09
CA ASP A 315 -6.78 0.56 -25.62
C ASP A 315 -6.12 -0.74 -25.06
N SER A 316 -5.50 -1.55 -25.92
CA SER A 316 -4.89 -2.83 -25.54
C SER A 316 -3.52 -2.95 -26.21
N VAL A 317 -2.61 -2.09 -25.78
CA VAL A 317 -1.20 -2.12 -26.13
C VAL A 317 -0.43 -2.79 -25.00
N LEU A 318 0.47 -3.70 -25.35
CA LEU A 318 1.38 -4.37 -24.45
C LEU A 318 2.80 -3.96 -24.87
N GLY A 319 3.38 -3.00 -24.15
CA GLY A 319 4.80 -2.66 -24.21
C GLY A 319 5.59 -3.38 -23.11
N PRO A 320 6.90 -3.06 -22.98
CA PRO A 320 7.75 -3.60 -21.94
C PRO A 320 7.25 -3.28 -20.52
N GLY A 321 6.81 -2.04 -20.27
CA GLY A 321 6.26 -1.61 -18.99
C GLY A 321 4.99 -2.38 -18.60
N GLU A 322 4.06 -2.57 -19.53
CA GLU A 322 2.85 -3.35 -19.27
C GLU A 322 3.15 -4.84 -19.04
N LEU A 323 4.10 -5.41 -19.81
CA LEU A 323 4.51 -6.80 -19.63
C LEU A 323 5.16 -7.04 -18.26
N ALA A 324 6.11 -6.18 -17.88
CA ALA A 324 6.78 -6.24 -16.58
C ALA A 324 5.77 -6.09 -15.43
N THR A 325 4.84 -5.12 -15.54
CA THR A 325 3.77 -4.94 -14.57
C THR A 325 2.89 -6.17 -14.47
N ALA A 326 2.50 -6.77 -15.59
CA ALA A 326 1.70 -7.99 -15.61
C ALA A 326 2.43 -9.15 -14.92
N ALA A 327 3.71 -9.36 -15.21
CA ALA A 327 4.54 -10.42 -14.61
C ALA A 327 4.69 -10.27 -13.09
N ILE A 328 4.87 -9.04 -12.60
CA ILE A 328 4.92 -8.76 -11.16
C ILE A 328 3.55 -9.05 -10.53
N MET A 329 2.47 -8.59 -11.15
CA MET A 329 1.11 -8.77 -10.62
C MET A 329 0.67 -10.23 -10.56
N THR A 330 1.04 -11.05 -11.55
CA THR A 330 0.77 -12.50 -11.54
C THR A 330 1.58 -13.20 -10.45
N GLY A 331 2.79 -12.73 -10.14
CA GLY A 331 3.63 -13.25 -9.06
C GLY A 331 3.04 -13.14 -7.65
N TYR A 332 2.00 -12.34 -7.43
CA TYR A 332 1.30 -12.23 -6.14
C TYR A 332 0.30 -13.37 -5.87
N TYR A 333 -0.07 -14.15 -6.89
CA TYR A 333 -1.11 -15.16 -6.77
C TYR A 333 -0.60 -16.54 -7.16
N GLU A 334 -1.01 -17.56 -6.41
CA GLU A 334 -0.59 -18.95 -6.65
C GLU A 334 -1.00 -19.46 -8.05
N ASP A 335 -2.15 -18.99 -8.54
CA ASP A 335 -2.73 -19.32 -9.85
C ASP A 335 -2.64 -18.12 -10.82
N GLY A 336 -1.66 -17.23 -10.62
CA GLY A 336 -1.53 -16.01 -11.41
C GLY A 336 -0.99 -16.22 -12.83
N TRP A 337 -0.22 -17.29 -13.03
CA TRP A 337 0.45 -17.65 -14.29
C TRP A 337 -0.30 -18.74 -15.07
#